data_AF-A0A4P5WZ83-F1
#
_entry.id   AF-A0A4P5WZ83-F1
#
_cell.length_a   1.000
_cell.length_b   1.000
_cell.length_c   1.000
_cell.angle_alpha   90.00
_cell.angle_beta   90.00
_cell.angle_gamma   90.00
#
_symmetry.space_group_name_H-M   'P 1'
#
loop_
_entity.id
_entity.type
_entity.pdbx_description
1 polymer ?
#
loop_
_entity_poly.entity_id
_entity_poly.type
_entity_poly.pdbx_seq_one_letter_code
_entity_poly.pdbx_strand_id
1 'polypeptide(L)'
;MLPGFPALTFSTPRMESALTQVSEYFNMLFLPRLFCLSRREYRRRRNSLNACLSEIQQFETRQMPAAAAAVAHEWNAILLDSIRDQKSPPPVASRAMAITSTAVFEAVNAIDGSFVSGIRFPAAAANASMPAAAASAAFNALAALFPARKTVLESRFAQTLASLPDDSRRSSGIEIGQQAAARVLQMRSSDGSADAIAYTPGNGPGSWQKTPPGFLNPLLPQWGEVDTWVLANGSQFRPEAPPKLTSSEYARDLNEVQQLGSANSTVRSAEQTDIARFWASGPGTATPPGQWNMIASIIAQDQQLSLPQSARMYAILDMTLADAAILCWNTKYHYDLWRPVTAIQKADSDANDKTTADSAWLPLLTTPPFPSYSSGHSTFSAAGAAVLAGIFGTDTIAFTLPSEVNGVASRSFTSLSAAAAEAGRSRIFGGIHFEFDNVAGQTSGRQIANLALKTLLPMQSRVVNTNGELRISGTVGDDTITIDASAATISVYVNQKLSWSGQRSAVSSLTIDSGNGDDRISVSTTLILNSWISGGNGDDRIYGGSGSDEIHGGSGRDFLCGRDGDDRIFGGLGDDRLDGGTGRDLLNGGAGRDLLVGSRTLDLFETDALDRILYR
;
A
#
# COMPACT_ATOMS: atom_id res chain seq x y z
N MET A 1 -61.48 36.46 36.02
CA MET A 1 -60.76 35.25 36.48
C MET A 1 -59.68 34.93 35.45
N LEU A 2 -58.44 34.74 35.93
CA LEU A 2 -57.26 34.24 35.20
C LEU A 2 -57.45 32.75 34.79
N PRO A 3 -56.53 32.10 34.01
CA PRO A 3 -56.14 32.29 32.59
C PRO A 3 -56.15 30.90 31.85
N GLY A 4 -55.80 30.66 30.57
CA GLY A 4 -55.28 31.47 29.46
C GLY A 4 -54.20 30.72 28.63
N PHE A 5 -54.65 30.02 27.57
CA PHE A 5 -54.08 29.53 26.27
C PHE A 5 -52.55 29.41 25.90
N PRO A 6 -52.21 28.55 24.90
CA PRO A 6 -50.88 28.35 24.26
C PRO A 6 -50.72 28.99 22.85
N ALA A 7 -49.48 29.09 22.31
CA ALA A 7 -49.09 28.95 20.88
C ALA A 7 -47.62 29.40 20.56
N LEU A 8 -47.08 28.86 19.45
CA LEU A 8 -45.72 29.00 18.85
C LEU A 8 -45.46 30.33 18.09
N THR A 9 -44.19 30.78 17.93
CA THR A 9 -43.42 30.93 16.63
C THR A 9 -42.12 31.78 16.72
N PHE A 10 -41.25 31.59 15.70
CA PHE A 10 -39.80 31.84 15.49
C PHE A 10 -39.21 33.27 15.50
N SER A 11 -37.89 33.39 15.80
CA SER A 11 -36.83 33.97 14.91
C SER A 11 -35.39 33.87 15.50
N THR A 12 -34.41 33.48 14.67
CA THR A 12 -32.92 33.48 14.87
C THR A 12 -32.29 34.84 14.45
N PRO A 13 -30.95 35.15 14.49
CA PRO A 13 -29.73 34.37 14.84
C PRO A 13 -28.60 35.12 15.63
N ARG A 14 -27.60 34.40 16.15
CA ARG A 14 -26.12 34.60 15.92
C ARG A 14 -25.29 33.74 16.90
N MET A 15 -24.62 32.73 16.35
CA MET A 15 -23.54 31.98 17.01
C MET A 15 -22.23 32.76 16.83
N GLU A 16 -21.65 33.23 17.94
CA GLU A 16 -20.23 33.60 18.05
C GLU A 16 -19.55 32.62 19.02
N SER A 17 -18.42 32.08 18.56
CA SER A 17 -17.26 31.54 19.29
C SER A 17 -17.49 30.59 20.49
N ALA A 18 -17.44 29.29 20.23
CA ALA A 18 -17.05 28.27 21.20
C ALA A 18 -15.61 27.79 20.90
N LEU A 19 -14.63 28.43 21.54
CA LEU A 19 -13.27 27.92 21.72
C LEU A 19 -12.91 28.11 23.20
N THR A 20 -12.24 27.11 23.77
CA THR A 20 -11.63 27.04 25.12
C THR A 20 -12.55 26.73 26.31
N GLN A 21 -12.79 25.44 26.55
CA GLN A 21 -12.80 24.83 27.89
C GLN A 21 -13.02 23.31 27.73
N VAL A 22 -11.97 22.50 27.77
CA VAL A 22 -11.85 21.18 28.44
C VAL A 22 -10.42 20.68 28.20
N SER A 23 -9.50 20.91 29.14
CA SER A 23 -8.29 20.09 29.33
C SER A 23 -7.63 20.48 30.65
N GLU A 24 -8.16 20.01 31.78
CA GLU A 24 -7.45 20.04 33.07
C GLU A 24 -7.91 18.91 34.02
N TYR A 25 -8.25 17.75 33.47
CA TYR A 25 -8.49 16.54 34.27
C TYR A 25 -7.85 15.35 33.58
N PHE A 26 -6.55 15.14 33.79
CA PHE A 26 -5.88 13.83 33.78
C PHE A 26 -4.39 14.07 34.05
N ASN A 27 -4.02 14.27 35.32
CA ASN A 27 -2.68 13.97 35.83
C ASN A 27 -2.59 14.22 37.34
N MET A 28 -3.22 13.34 38.12
CA MET A 28 -2.77 13.04 39.47
C MET A 28 -3.30 11.65 39.83
N LEU A 29 -2.42 10.65 39.81
CA LEU A 29 -2.36 9.53 40.75
C LEU A 29 -1.20 8.61 40.33
N PHE A 30 -0.14 8.61 41.14
CA PHE A 30 0.82 7.53 41.47
C PHE A 30 2.21 8.12 41.85
N LEU A 31 2.28 8.66 43.10
CA LEU A 31 3.28 8.56 44.21
C LEU A 31 4.82 8.46 43.92
N PRO A 32 5.78 8.72 44.87
CA PRO A 32 5.77 9.45 46.16
C PRO A 32 7.05 10.32 46.46
N ARG A 33 7.07 10.97 47.65
CA ARG A 33 8.24 11.50 48.44
C ARG A 33 9.07 12.69 47.90
N LEU A 34 8.76 13.87 48.42
CA LEU A 34 9.55 15.11 48.30
C LEU A 34 10.87 15.04 49.08
N PHE A 35 11.99 15.21 48.37
CA PHE A 35 13.15 15.95 48.88
C PHE A 35 12.92 17.45 48.63
N CYS A 36 13.13 18.28 49.66
CA CYS A 36 13.03 19.74 49.59
C CYS A 36 14.09 20.31 48.64
N LEU A 37 13.69 20.74 47.43
CA LEU A 37 14.49 21.61 46.57
C LEU A 37 14.06 23.07 46.77
N SER A 38 15.03 23.96 46.89
CA SER A 38 14.77 25.38 47.10
C SER A 38 14.15 26.03 45.85
N ARG A 39 13.35 27.10 46.02
CA ARG A 39 12.73 27.85 44.88
C ARG A 39 13.74 28.33 43.82
N ARG A 40 15.03 28.47 44.19
CA ARG A 40 16.11 28.81 43.26
C ARG A 40 16.54 27.62 42.37
N GLU A 41 16.56 26.41 42.90
CA GLU A 41 16.89 25.20 42.13
C GLU A 41 15.77 24.77 41.19
N TYR A 42 14.51 24.97 41.60
CA TYR A 42 13.35 24.77 40.72
C TYR A 42 13.38 25.71 39.50
N ARG A 43 13.74 26.99 39.70
CA ARG A 43 13.90 27.94 38.58
C ARG A 43 15.11 27.63 37.68
N ARG A 44 16.23 27.16 38.24
CA ARG A 44 17.37 26.71 37.45
C ARG A 44 17.04 25.47 36.61
N ARG A 45 16.36 24.47 37.18
CA ARG A 45 15.93 23.26 36.47
C ARG A 45 14.83 23.52 35.45
N ARG A 46 13.91 24.48 35.70
CA ARG A 46 12.92 24.91 34.71
C ARG A 46 13.54 25.68 33.55
N ASN A 47 14.56 26.51 33.82
CA ASN A 47 15.29 27.20 32.75
C ASN A 47 16.20 26.24 31.97
N SER A 48 16.76 25.19 32.58
CA SER A 48 17.48 24.13 31.87
C SER A 48 16.54 23.18 31.12
N LEU A 49 15.34 22.91 31.62
CA LEU A 49 14.31 22.18 30.88
C LEU A 49 13.80 22.98 29.70
N ASN A 50 13.58 24.29 29.84
CA ASN A 50 13.16 25.15 28.73
C ASN A 50 14.28 25.35 27.70
N ALA A 51 15.56 25.39 28.12
CA ALA A 51 16.71 25.41 27.22
C ALA A 51 16.89 24.07 26.49
N CYS A 52 16.69 22.95 27.18
CA CYS A 52 16.71 21.61 26.60
C CYS A 52 15.49 21.35 25.70
N LEU A 53 14.31 21.87 26.04
CA LEU A 53 13.11 21.86 25.19
C LEU A 53 13.27 22.76 23.96
N SER A 54 14.00 23.89 24.07
CA SER A 54 14.32 24.72 22.90
C SER A 54 15.41 24.11 22.02
N GLU A 55 16.36 23.35 22.59
CA GLU A 55 17.35 22.57 21.82
C GLU A 55 16.73 21.33 21.18
N ILE A 56 15.76 20.67 21.83
CA ILE A 56 14.95 19.58 21.26
C ILE A 56 14.03 20.12 20.17
N GLN A 57 13.38 21.28 20.37
CA GLN A 57 12.62 21.95 19.29
C GLN A 57 13.51 22.43 18.14
N GLN A 58 14.76 22.85 18.40
CA GLN A 58 15.69 23.22 17.33
C GLN A 58 16.27 22.01 16.58
N PHE A 59 16.39 20.85 17.23
CA PHE A 59 16.74 19.59 16.57
C PHE A 59 15.58 18.99 15.75
N GLU A 60 14.34 19.17 16.21
CA GLU A 60 13.13 18.78 15.45
C GLU A 60 12.80 19.74 14.28
N THR A 61 13.41 20.93 14.23
CA THR A 61 13.30 21.87 13.10
C THR A 61 14.48 21.84 12.13
N ARG A 62 15.09 20.69 11.88
CA ARG A 62 15.48 20.40 10.49
C ARG A 62 14.20 20.03 9.73
N GLN A 63 13.47 21.06 9.32
CA GLN A 63 12.31 21.01 8.43
C GLN A 63 12.68 20.54 7.01
N MET A 64 13.31 19.36 6.90
CA MET A 64 13.66 18.73 5.61
C MET A 64 13.19 17.26 5.43
N PRO A 65 12.75 16.46 6.43
CA PRO A 65 12.22 15.12 6.16
C PRO A 65 10.75 15.10 5.72
N ALA A 66 9.87 15.93 6.30
CA ALA A 66 8.44 15.93 5.94
C ALA A 66 8.16 16.44 4.50
N ALA A 67 8.95 17.40 4.02
CA ALA A 67 8.80 17.96 2.67
C ALA A 67 9.24 16.99 1.55
N ALA A 68 10.17 16.07 1.84
CA ALA A 68 10.72 15.15 0.85
C ALA A 68 9.78 13.98 0.52
N ALA A 69 9.20 13.35 1.54
CA ALA A 69 8.19 12.29 1.36
C ALA A 69 6.90 12.85 0.73
N ALA A 70 6.52 14.08 1.07
CA ALA A 70 5.34 14.75 0.53
C ALA A 70 5.35 14.86 -1.00
N VAL A 71 6.52 14.96 -1.66
CA VAL A 71 6.60 15.10 -3.12
C VAL A 71 5.97 13.90 -3.85
N ALA A 72 6.22 12.66 -3.40
CA ALA A 72 5.61 11.49 -4.05
C ALA A 72 4.08 11.52 -3.92
N HIS A 73 3.56 11.86 -2.74
CA HIS A 73 2.11 11.94 -2.50
C HIS A 73 1.45 13.09 -3.27
N GLU A 74 2.10 14.26 -3.33
CA GLU A 74 1.62 15.42 -4.09
C GLU A 74 1.51 15.11 -5.59
N TRP A 75 2.58 14.56 -6.17
CA TRP A 75 2.59 14.24 -7.59
C TRP A 75 1.67 13.07 -7.95
N ASN A 76 1.48 12.13 -7.01
CA ASN A 76 0.47 11.09 -7.13
C ASN A 76 -0.96 11.67 -7.11
N ALA A 77 -1.24 12.67 -6.26
CA ALA A 77 -2.52 13.39 -6.30
C ALA A 77 -2.73 14.12 -7.64
N ILE A 78 -1.70 14.79 -8.17
CA ILE A 78 -1.75 15.46 -9.48
C ILE A 78 -2.02 14.47 -10.63
N LEU A 79 -1.45 13.26 -10.55
CA LEU A 79 -1.74 12.16 -11.48
C LEU A 79 -3.23 11.79 -11.45
N LEU A 80 -3.79 11.56 -10.26
CA LEU A 80 -5.22 11.21 -10.11
C LEU A 80 -6.14 12.35 -10.58
N ASP A 81 -5.78 13.60 -10.33
CA ASP A 81 -6.52 14.75 -10.86
C ASP A 81 -6.44 14.83 -12.40
N SER A 82 -5.33 14.41 -13.00
CA SER A 82 -5.20 14.34 -14.46
C SER A 82 -6.13 13.29 -15.06
N ILE A 83 -6.27 12.15 -14.37
CA ILE A 83 -7.20 11.07 -14.73
C ILE A 83 -8.66 11.54 -14.63
N ARG A 84 -9.01 12.23 -13.52
CA ARG A 84 -10.34 12.82 -13.32
C ARG A 84 -10.69 13.80 -14.43
N ASP A 85 -9.79 14.75 -14.70
CA ASP A 85 -10.01 15.81 -15.69
C ASP A 85 -10.15 15.25 -17.11
N GLN A 86 -9.30 14.30 -17.50
CA GLN A 86 -9.38 13.64 -18.81
C GLN A 86 -10.58 12.69 -18.91
N LYS A 87 -11.18 12.30 -17.77
CA LYS A 87 -12.20 11.27 -17.67
C LYS A 87 -11.73 9.95 -18.26
N SER A 88 -10.48 9.60 -18.00
CA SER A 88 -9.83 8.42 -18.57
C SER A 88 -10.58 7.14 -18.19
N PRO A 89 -10.79 6.20 -19.13
CA PRO A 89 -11.35 4.90 -18.79
C PRO A 89 -10.37 4.11 -17.92
N PRO A 90 -10.85 3.16 -17.08
CA PRO A 90 -10.01 2.47 -16.09
C PRO A 90 -8.71 1.87 -16.64
N PRO A 91 -8.68 1.22 -17.83
CA PRO A 91 -7.44 0.66 -18.37
C PRO A 91 -6.39 1.73 -18.73
N VAL A 92 -6.83 2.83 -19.33
CA VAL A 92 -5.96 3.96 -19.68
C VAL A 92 -5.47 4.65 -18.41
N ALA A 93 -6.33 4.79 -17.40
CA ALA A 93 -5.97 5.33 -16.09
C ALA A 93 -4.88 4.49 -15.42
N SER A 94 -5.06 3.16 -15.30
CA SER A 94 -4.04 2.28 -14.70
C SER A 94 -2.71 2.28 -15.46
N ARG A 95 -2.74 2.39 -16.80
CA ARG A 95 -1.51 2.53 -17.60
C ARG A 95 -0.79 3.85 -17.33
N ALA A 96 -1.52 4.96 -17.25
CA ALA A 96 -0.93 6.26 -16.92
C ALA A 96 -0.31 6.23 -15.51
N MET A 97 -0.99 5.61 -14.55
CA MET A 97 -0.49 5.41 -13.20
C MET A 97 0.83 4.62 -13.20
N ALA A 98 0.86 3.44 -13.84
CA ALA A 98 2.05 2.59 -13.89
C ALA A 98 3.25 3.28 -14.54
N ILE A 99 3.05 4.03 -15.63
CA ILE A 99 4.12 4.80 -16.29
C ILE A 99 4.67 5.86 -15.35
N THR A 100 3.80 6.65 -14.72
CA THR A 100 4.20 7.76 -13.85
C THR A 100 4.89 7.26 -12.59
N SER A 101 4.31 6.30 -11.87
CA SER A 101 4.90 5.79 -10.62
C SER A 101 6.18 5.00 -10.86
N THR A 102 6.28 4.24 -11.95
CA THR A 102 7.56 3.60 -12.33
C THR A 102 8.62 4.65 -12.63
N ALA A 103 8.33 5.70 -13.40
CA ALA A 103 9.29 6.76 -13.67
C ALA A 103 9.79 7.46 -12.38
N VAL A 104 8.88 7.71 -11.43
CA VAL A 104 9.22 8.27 -10.12
C VAL A 104 10.09 7.31 -9.31
N PHE A 105 9.71 6.03 -9.24
CA PHE A 105 10.50 5.00 -8.56
C PHE A 105 11.90 4.90 -9.13
N GLU A 106 12.03 4.80 -10.45
CA GLU A 106 13.32 4.70 -11.12
C GLU A 106 14.22 5.92 -10.85
N ALA A 107 13.65 7.13 -10.87
CA ALA A 107 14.38 8.35 -10.56
C ALA A 107 14.88 8.41 -9.12
N VAL A 108 14.03 7.99 -8.16
CA VAL A 108 14.38 7.95 -6.73
C VAL A 108 15.40 6.85 -6.46
N ASN A 109 15.16 5.64 -6.97
CA ASN A 109 16.00 4.46 -6.75
C ASN A 109 17.36 4.57 -7.45
N ALA A 110 17.48 5.36 -8.53
CA ALA A 110 18.77 5.69 -9.11
C ALA A 110 19.72 6.40 -8.12
N ILE A 111 19.17 7.13 -7.15
CA ILE A 111 19.92 7.86 -6.13
C ILE A 111 20.00 7.06 -4.82
N ASP A 112 18.88 6.48 -4.40
CA ASP A 112 18.75 5.74 -3.13
C ASP A 112 19.45 4.37 -3.18
N GLY A 113 19.23 3.62 -4.26
CA GLY A 113 19.86 2.32 -4.51
C GLY A 113 19.41 1.18 -3.61
N SER A 114 18.31 1.33 -2.84
CA SER A 114 17.84 0.29 -1.92
C SER A 114 17.06 -0.84 -2.59
N PHE A 115 16.70 -0.71 -3.87
CA PHE A 115 15.87 -1.70 -4.56
C PHE A 115 16.50 -2.17 -5.86
N VAL A 116 16.27 -3.44 -6.20
CA VAL A 116 16.69 -4.00 -7.49
C VAL A 116 15.75 -3.47 -8.58
N SER A 117 16.33 -2.86 -9.63
CA SER A 117 15.58 -2.45 -10.83
C SER A 117 16.15 -3.11 -12.09
N GLY A 118 15.26 -3.43 -13.03
CA GLY A 118 15.61 -3.87 -14.38
C GLY A 118 16.06 -2.73 -15.29
N ILE A 119 15.82 -1.46 -14.91
CA ILE A 119 16.22 -0.28 -15.66
C ILE A 119 17.46 0.33 -15.00
N ARG A 120 18.59 0.34 -15.73
CA ARG A 120 19.84 0.96 -15.26
C ARG A 120 20.00 2.36 -15.82
N PHE A 121 20.27 3.31 -14.95
CA PHE A 121 20.72 4.66 -15.30
C PHE A 121 22.25 4.74 -15.21
N PRO A 122 22.91 5.63 -15.98
CA PRO A 122 24.30 5.98 -15.72
C PRO A 122 24.48 6.35 -14.25
N ALA A 123 25.65 6.07 -13.66
CA ALA A 123 25.92 6.29 -12.24
C ALA A 123 25.42 7.67 -11.81
N ALA A 124 24.28 7.70 -11.12
CA ALA A 124 23.71 8.93 -10.60
C ALA A 124 24.67 9.47 -9.54
N ALA A 125 24.82 10.79 -9.48
CA ALA A 125 25.59 11.40 -8.43
C ALA A 125 24.95 11.00 -7.09
N ALA A 126 25.68 10.27 -6.24
CA ALA A 126 25.19 9.76 -4.95
C ALA A 126 24.72 10.86 -3.97
N ASN A 127 24.81 12.13 -4.38
CA ASN A 127 24.36 13.32 -3.65
C ASN A 127 23.22 14.09 -4.35
N ALA A 128 22.61 13.59 -5.43
CA ALA A 128 21.50 14.26 -6.10
C ALA A 128 20.25 14.37 -5.22
N SER A 129 19.39 15.37 -5.50
CA SER A 129 18.16 15.60 -4.74
C SER A 129 17.06 14.63 -5.17
N MET A 130 16.76 13.63 -4.34
CA MET A 130 15.66 12.67 -4.59
C MET A 130 14.29 13.35 -4.79
N PRO A 131 13.88 14.36 -3.99
CA PRO A 131 12.62 15.06 -4.22
C PRO A 131 12.57 15.77 -5.58
N ALA A 132 13.68 16.37 -6.02
CA ALA A 132 13.74 17.01 -7.34
C ALA A 132 13.67 15.97 -8.47
N ALA A 133 14.29 14.81 -8.29
CA ALA A 133 14.22 13.70 -9.24
C ALA A 133 12.80 13.12 -9.34
N ALA A 134 12.13 12.88 -8.21
CA ALA A 134 10.75 12.43 -8.16
C ALA A 134 9.80 13.43 -8.87
N ALA A 135 9.87 14.71 -8.52
CA ALA A 135 9.04 15.75 -9.14
C ALA A 135 9.29 15.88 -10.65
N SER A 136 10.56 15.83 -11.07
CA SER A 136 10.94 15.92 -12.49
C SER A 136 10.44 14.70 -13.27
N ALA A 137 10.59 13.49 -12.74
CA ALA A 137 10.08 12.29 -13.38
C ALA A 137 8.55 12.31 -13.53
N ALA A 138 7.84 12.66 -12.45
CA ALA A 138 6.39 12.77 -12.47
C ALA A 138 5.91 13.83 -13.48
N PHE A 139 6.49 15.03 -13.44
CA PHE A 139 6.18 16.10 -14.37
C PHE A 139 6.33 15.66 -15.83
N ASN A 140 7.48 15.09 -16.19
CA ASN A 140 7.76 14.71 -17.58
C ASN A 140 6.86 13.56 -18.05
N ALA A 141 6.60 12.57 -17.21
CA ALA A 141 5.66 11.48 -17.52
C ALA A 141 4.23 12.02 -17.73
N LEU A 142 3.74 12.85 -16.79
CA LEU A 142 2.40 13.42 -16.87
C LEU A 142 2.23 14.39 -18.04
N ALA A 143 3.23 15.21 -18.33
CA ALA A 143 3.18 16.14 -19.47
C ALA A 143 3.12 15.40 -20.81
N ALA A 144 3.73 14.21 -20.91
CA ALA A 144 3.63 13.35 -22.08
C ALA A 144 2.28 12.64 -22.19
N LEU A 145 1.74 12.15 -21.07
CA LEU A 145 0.47 11.40 -21.03
C LEU A 145 -0.76 12.32 -21.12
N PHE A 146 -0.67 13.53 -20.57
CA PHE A 146 -1.76 14.50 -20.46
C PHE A 146 -1.35 15.86 -21.06
N PRO A 147 -1.09 15.94 -22.37
CA PRO A 147 -0.54 17.15 -23.01
C PRO A 147 -1.46 18.38 -22.83
N ALA A 148 -2.77 18.19 -22.72
CA ALA A 148 -3.73 19.26 -22.46
C ALA A 148 -3.56 19.93 -21.08
N ARG A 149 -2.94 19.24 -20.10
CA ARG A 149 -2.66 19.79 -18.75
C ARG A 149 -1.24 20.34 -18.61
N LYS A 150 -0.41 20.30 -19.66
CA LYS A 150 1.02 20.63 -19.60
C LYS A 150 1.32 21.96 -18.90
N THR A 151 0.59 23.03 -19.22
CA THR A 151 0.81 24.35 -18.59
C THR A 151 0.52 24.36 -17.09
N VAL A 152 -0.50 23.63 -16.63
CA VAL A 152 -0.81 23.50 -15.20
C VAL A 152 0.29 22.67 -14.51
N LEU A 153 0.75 21.61 -15.16
CA LEU A 153 1.84 20.76 -14.66
C LEU A 153 3.16 21.52 -14.57
N GLU A 154 3.48 22.39 -15.53
CA GLU A 154 4.66 23.27 -15.51
C GLU A 154 4.61 24.22 -14.31
N SER A 155 3.43 24.78 -14.03
CA SER A 155 3.23 25.65 -12.86
C SER A 155 3.42 24.90 -11.53
N ARG A 156 2.88 23.68 -11.43
CA ARG A 156 3.07 22.82 -10.25
C ARG A 156 4.53 22.42 -10.07
N PHE A 157 5.21 22.04 -11.16
CA PHE A 157 6.63 21.72 -11.12
C PHE A 157 7.49 22.89 -10.65
N ALA A 158 7.23 24.10 -11.15
CA ALA A 158 7.91 25.30 -10.67
C ALA A 158 7.67 25.56 -9.17
N GLN A 159 6.44 25.34 -8.68
CA GLN A 159 6.10 25.47 -7.25
C GLN A 159 6.84 24.43 -6.39
N THR A 160 6.86 23.17 -6.82
CA THR A 160 7.62 22.12 -6.11
C THR A 160 9.11 22.49 -6.05
N LEU A 161 9.74 22.90 -7.16
CA LEU A 161 11.16 23.25 -7.18
C LEU A 161 11.49 24.47 -6.33
N ALA A 162 10.58 25.44 -6.22
CA ALA A 162 10.75 26.61 -5.36
C ALA A 162 10.77 26.26 -3.86
N SER A 163 10.19 25.11 -3.48
CA SER A 163 10.23 24.60 -2.10
C SER A 163 11.52 23.83 -1.76
N LEU A 164 12.36 23.50 -2.75
CA LEU A 164 13.58 22.72 -2.58
C LEU A 164 14.83 23.63 -2.58
N PRO A 165 15.92 23.22 -1.90
CA PRO A 165 17.18 23.97 -1.92
C PRO A 165 17.68 24.24 -3.34
N ASP A 166 18.03 25.49 -3.62
CA ASP A 166 18.65 25.89 -4.89
C ASP A 166 20.15 25.60 -4.87
N ASP A 167 20.51 24.34 -5.13
CA ASP A 167 21.88 23.88 -5.21
C ASP A 167 22.11 22.93 -6.40
N SER A 168 23.37 22.53 -6.61
CA SER A 168 23.74 21.62 -7.70
C SER A 168 23.07 20.24 -7.58
N ARG A 169 22.69 19.81 -6.38
CA ARG A 169 22.01 18.52 -6.15
C ARG A 169 20.59 18.56 -6.71
N ARG A 170 19.91 19.72 -6.62
CA ARG A 170 18.60 19.93 -7.26
C ARG A 170 18.70 19.76 -8.78
N SER A 171 19.67 20.40 -9.42
CA SER A 171 19.88 20.28 -10.87
C SER A 171 20.18 18.83 -11.30
N SER A 172 21.06 18.14 -10.59
CA SER A 172 21.33 16.71 -10.85
C SER A 172 20.10 15.84 -10.65
N GLY A 173 19.27 16.12 -9.63
CA GLY A 173 18.00 15.43 -9.44
C GLY A 173 17.04 15.62 -10.61
N ILE A 174 16.88 16.86 -11.10
CA ILE A 174 16.02 17.17 -12.26
C ILE A 174 16.44 16.35 -13.49
N GLU A 175 17.75 16.29 -13.77
CA GLU A 175 18.30 15.54 -14.90
C GLU A 175 18.01 14.04 -14.79
N ILE A 176 18.22 13.45 -13.61
CA ILE A 176 17.88 12.04 -13.34
C ILE A 176 16.39 11.77 -13.58
N GLY A 177 15.52 12.65 -13.07
CA GLY A 177 14.08 12.52 -13.27
C GLY A 177 13.65 12.59 -14.74
N GLN A 178 14.27 13.47 -15.54
CA GLN A 178 14.03 13.54 -16.99
C GLN A 178 14.44 12.25 -17.69
N GLN A 179 15.61 11.71 -17.36
CA GLN A 179 16.10 10.46 -17.93
C GLN A 179 15.19 9.27 -17.57
N ALA A 180 14.75 9.18 -16.32
CA ALA A 180 13.83 8.15 -15.85
C ALA A 180 12.49 8.19 -16.60
N ALA A 181 11.85 9.36 -16.67
CA ALA A 181 10.60 9.52 -17.41
C ALA A 181 10.77 9.18 -18.90
N ALA A 182 11.83 9.67 -19.55
CA ALA A 182 12.09 9.38 -20.95
C ALA A 182 12.26 7.88 -21.21
N ARG A 183 12.97 7.17 -20.32
CA ARG A 183 13.21 5.73 -20.46
C ARG A 183 11.94 4.91 -20.31
N VAL A 184 11.12 5.21 -19.29
CA VAL A 184 9.84 4.51 -19.07
C VAL A 184 8.85 4.82 -20.19
N LEU A 185 8.74 6.07 -20.64
CA LEU A 185 7.89 6.44 -21.77
C LEU A 185 8.33 5.75 -23.07
N GLN A 186 9.64 5.66 -23.33
CA GLN A 186 10.17 4.93 -24.48
C GLN A 186 9.84 3.44 -24.41
N MET A 187 10.00 2.82 -23.25
CA MET A 187 9.63 1.41 -23.04
C MET A 187 8.15 1.17 -23.37
N ARG A 188 7.29 2.17 -23.14
CA ARG A 188 5.84 2.07 -23.34
C ARG A 188 5.34 2.75 -24.62
N SER A 189 6.22 3.19 -25.53
CA SER A 189 5.78 3.97 -26.70
C SER A 189 5.06 3.14 -27.77
N SER A 190 5.29 1.83 -27.77
CA SER A 190 4.73 0.88 -28.74
C SER A 190 4.19 -0.37 -28.05
N ASP A 191 3.54 -0.17 -26.90
CA ASP A 191 3.08 -1.25 -26.02
C ASP A 191 1.69 -1.81 -26.38
N GLY A 192 1.23 -1.60 -27.60
CA GLY A 192 -0.10 -2.02 -28.07
C GLY A 192 -1.29 -1.18 -27.57
N SER A 193 -1.08 -0.23 -26.64
CA SER A 193 -2.19 0.57 -26.08
C SER A 193 -2.90 1.49 -27.08
N ALA A 194 -2.19 1.90 -28.12
CA ALA A 194 -2.72 2.75 -29.20
C ALA A 194 -3.32 1.95 -30.37
N ASP A 195 -3.19 0.63 -30.35
CA ASP A 195 -3.68 -0.22 -31.44
C ASP A 195 -5.21 -0.23 -31.48
N ALA A 196 -5.76 -0.54 -32.64
CA ALA A 196 -7.19 -0.73 -32.82
C ALA A 196 -7.43 -2.14 -33.37
N ILE A 197 -8.19 -2.95 -32.64
CA ILE A 197 -8.68 -4.24 -33.14
C ILE A 197 -10.16 -4.17 -33.44
N ALA A 198 -10.57 -4.86 -34.50
CA ALA A 198 -11.98 -5.06 -34.79
C ALA A 198 -12.55 -6.08 -33.79
N TYR A 199 -13.68 -5.74 -33.17
CA TYR A 199 -14.44 -6.66 -32.34
C TYR A 199 -15.91 -6.60 -32.75
N THR A 200 -16.47 -7.76 -33.04
CA THR A 200 -17.88 -7.95 -33.35
C THR A 200 -18.41 -8.97 -32.34
N PRO A 201 -19.31 -8.57 -31.43
CA PRO A 201 -19.90 -9.52 -30.49
C PRO A 201 -20.72 -10.58 -31.23
N GLY A 202 -20.89 -11.74 -30.62
CA GLY A 202 -21.85 -12.73 -31.10
C GLY A 202 -23.29 -12.20 -31.06
N ASN A 203 -24.19 -12.87 -31.77
CA ASN A 203 -25.60 -12.48 -31.88
C ASN A 203 -26.57 -13.44 -31.15
N GLY A 204 -26.06 -14.48 -30.49
CA GLY A 204 -26.84 -15.47 -29.76
C GLY A 204 -27.02 -15.14 -28.26
N PRO A 205 -27.82 -15.95 -27.53
CA PRO A 205 -27.91 -15.88 -26.08
C PRO A 205 -26.52 -16.02 -25.43
N GLY A 206 -26.24 -15.19 -24.43
CA GLY A 206 -24.93 -15.13 -23.77
C GLY A 206 -23.93 -14.16 -24.39
N SER A 207 -24.05 -13.78 -25.66
CA SER A 207 -23.12 -12.84 -26.30
C SER A 207 -23.41 -11.39 -25.92
N TRP A 208 -22.35 -10.60 -25.70
CA TRP A 208 -22.45 -9.22 -25.30
C TRP A 208 -23.20 -8.37 -26.31
N GLN A 209 -24.01 -7.44 -25.82
CA GLN A 209 -24.76 -6.50 -26.64
C GLN A 209 -24.56 -5.11 -26.08
N LYS A 210 -24.64 -4.11 -26.96
CA LYS A 210 -24.69 -2.71 -26.58
C LYS A 210 -25.88 -2.50 -25.63
N THR A 211 -25.65 -1.82 -24.51
CA THR A 211 -26.64 -1.68 -23.44
C THR A 211 -27.21 -0.26 -23.37
N PRO A 212 -28.46 -0.09 -22.89
CA PRO A 212 -29.04 1.22 -22.63
C PRO A 212 -28.25 1.99 -21.54
N PRO A 213 -28.41 3.32 -21.47
CA PRO A 213 -29.19 4.16 -22.39
C PRO A 213 -28.43 4.54 -23.67
N GLY A 214 -27.10 4.45 -23.67
CA GLY A 214 -26.26 5.02 -24.72
C GLY A 214 -25.94 4.09 -25.88
N PHE A 215 -26.10 2.77 -25.73
CA PHE A 215 -25.72 1.76 -26.74
C PHE A 215 -24.32 2.02 -27.34
N LEU A 216 -23.37 2.34 -26.47
CA LEU A 216 -22.04 2.80 -26.85
C LEU A 216 -21.20 1.68 -27.49
N ASN A 217 -20.19 2.07 -28.26
CA ASN A 217 -19.25 1.13 -28.85
C ASN A 217 -18.41 0.41 -27.77
N PRO A 218 -18.01 -0.85 -28.04
CA PRO A 218 -17.17 -1.62 -27.13
C PRO A 218 -15.87 -0.87 -26.82
N LEU A 219 -15.58 -0.73 -25.53
CA LEU A 219 -14.47 0.07 -25.03
C LEU A 219 -13.16 -0.72 -24.99
N LEU A 220 -12.22 -0.33 -25.86
CA LEU A 220 -10.83 -0.80 -25.87
C LEU A 220 -10.70 -2.34 -26.05
N PRO A 221 -11.28 -2.94 -27.10
CA PRO A 221 -11.18 -4.39 -27.31
C PRO A 221 -9.75 -4.91 -27.38
N GLN A 222 -8.79 -4.07 -27.80
CA GLN A 222 -7.38 -4.42 -27.91
C GLN A 222 -6.67 -4.55 -26.55
N TRP A 223 -7.28 -4.08 -25.46
CA TRP A 223 -6.52 -3.83 -24.23
C TRP A 223 -5.91 -5.08 -23.61
N GLY A 224 -6.45 -6.26 -23.94
CA GLY A 224 -5.89 -7.54 -23.54
C GLY A 224 -4.55 -7.90 -24.19
N GLU A 225 -4.15 -7.16 -25.23
CA GLU A 225 -2.91 -7.34 -26.01
C GLU A 225 -1.86 -6.28 -25.69
N VAL A 226 -2.15 -5.34 -24.78
CA VAL A 226 -1.15 -4.36 -24.31
C VAL A 226 -0.01 -5.10 -23.60
N ASP A 227 1.24 -4.67 -23.81
CA ASP A 227 2.40 -5.29 -23.16
C ASP A 227 2.24 -5.26 -21.63
N THR A 228 2.47 -6.39 -20.99
CA THR A 228 2.36 -6.56 -19.54
C THR A 228 3.59 -6.02 -18.81
N TRP A 229 3.45 -5.76 -17.50
CA TRP A 229 4.52 -5.33 -16.60
C TRP A 229 5.11 -6.49 -15.81
N VAL A 230 4.25 -7.37 -15.32
CA VAL A 230 4.56 -8.47 -14.39
C VAL A 230 4.18 -9.80 -15.03
N LEU A 231 3.02 -9.85 -15.67
CA LEU A 231 2.51 -11.06 -16.32
C LEU A 231 3.37 -11.41 -17.54
N ALA A 232 3.40 -12.69 -17.89
CA ALA A 232 4.01 -13.19 -19.11
C ALA A 232 3.19 -12.81 -20.36
N ASN A 233 1.87 -12.68 -20.21
CA ASN A 233 0.93 -12.18 -21.23
C ASN A 233 -0.45 -11.91 -20.58
N GLY A 234 -1.35 -11.25 -21.32
CA GLY A 234 -2.68 -10.88 -20.84
C GLY A 234 -3.61 -12.05 -20.48
N SER A 235 -3.24 -13.30 -20.76
CA SER A 235 -4.06 -14.48 -20.46
C SER A 235 -3.53 -15.36 -19.31
N GLN A 236 -2.37 -15.04 -18.73
CA GLN A 236 -1.67 -15.92 -17.78
C GLN A 236 -2.54 -16.40 -16.61
N PHE A 237 -3.39 -15.53 -16.06
CA PHE A 237 -4.32 -15.86 -14.97
C PHE A 237 -5.79 -15.65 -15.38
N ARG A 238 -6.09 -15.81 -16.68
CA ARG A 238 -7.47 -15.76 -17.17
C ARG A 238 -8.27 -16.83 -16.42
N PRO A 239 -9.40 -16.48 -15.78
CA PRO A 239 -10.21 -17.46 -15.06
C PRO A 239 -10.82 -18.46 -16.04
N GLU A 240 -11.29 -19.60 -15.51
CA GLU A 240 -12.08 -20.57 -16.26
C GLU A 240 -13.32 -19.92 -16.89
N ALA A 241 -13.92 -20.60 -17.88
CA ALA A 241 -15.11 -20.10 -18.56
C ALA A 241 -16.26 -19.80 -17.58
N PRO A 242 -17.07 -18.76 -17.84
CA PRO A 242 -18.20 -18.44 -16.98
C PRO A 242 -19.21 -19.59 -16.94
N PRO A 243 -20.05 -19.68 -15.88
CA PRO A 243 -21.08 -20.71 -15.77
C PRO A 243 -21.95 -20.77 -17.03
N LYS A 244 -22.24 -22.00 -17.50
CA LYS A 244 -23.14 -22.20 -18.64
C LYS A 244 -24.50 -21.56 -18.36
N LEU A 245 -25.12 -20.95 -19.36
CA LEU A 245 -26.44 -20.31 -19.21
C LEU A 245 -27.50 -21.27 -18.65
N THR A 246 -27.44 -22.56 -19.01
CA THR A 246 -28.38 -23.60 -18.51
C THR A 246 -28.06 -24.11 -17.11
N SER A 247 -27.01 -23.61 -16.46
CA SER A 247 -26.58 -24.10 -15.15
C SER A 247 -27.39 -23.50 -14.00
N SER A 248 -27.47 -24.24 -12.90
CA SER A 248 -28.10 -23.73 -11.66
C SER A 248 -27.32 -22.58 -11.03
N GLU A 249 -26.00 -22.54 -11.22
CA GLU A 249 -25.13 -21.45 -10.76
C GLU A 249 -25.45 -20.15 -11.51
N TYR A 250 -25.55 -20.20 -12.83
CA TYR A 250 -25.95 -19.04 -13.63
C TYR A 250 -27.32 -18.51 -13.22
N ALA A 251 -28.32 -19.39 -13.07
CA ALA A 251 -29.66 -18.98 -12.66
C ALA A 251 -29.67 -18.33 -11.27
N ARG A 252 -28.92 -18.89 -10.31
CA ARG A 252 -28.81 -18.32 -8.96
C ARG A 252 -28.28 -16.88 -9.02
N ASP A 253 -27.19 -16.66 -9.74
CA ASP A 253 -26.53 -15.35 -9.79
C ASP A 253 -27.33 -14.34 -10.65
N LEU A 254 -27.99 -14.78 -11.72
CA LEU A 254 -28.91 -13.93 -12.49
C LEU A 254 -30.08 -13.47 -11.60
N ASN A 255 -30.71 -14.39 -10.87
CA ASN A 255 -31.84 -14.08 -10.00
C ASN A 255 -31.43 -13.16 -8.84
N GLU A 256 -30.22 -13.34 -8.29
CA GLU A 256 -29.68 -12.43 -7.27
C GLU A 256 -29.57 -11.00 -7.84
N VAL A 257 -28.95 -10.84 -9.01
CA VAL A 257 -28.79 -9.53 -9.65
C VAL A 257 -30.15 -8.94 -10.06
N GLN A 258 -31.10 -9.76 -10.51
CA GLN A 258 -32.44 -9.30 -10.86
C GLN A 258 -33.14 -8.67 -9.65
N GLN A 259 -33.02 -9.29 -8.47
CA GLN A 259 -33.63 -8.80 -7.23
C GLN A 259 -32.87 -7.59 -6.66
N LEU A 260 -31.56 -7.71 -6.48
CA LEU A 260 -30.76 -6.69 -5.79
C LEU A 260 -30.30 -5.56 -6.71
N GLY A 261 -30.09 -5.82 -7.99
CA GLY A 261 -29.50 -4.88 -8.95
C GLY A 261 -30.48 -3.93 -9.60
N SER A 262 -31.79 -4.20 -9.49
CA SER A 262 -32.84 -3.39 -10.12
C SER A 262 -32.78 -1.92 -9.69
N ALA A 263 -33.00 -1.00 -10.62
CA ALA A 263 -33.16 0.43 -10.34
C ALA A 263 -34.29 0.69 -9.34
N ASN A 264 -35.33 -0.15 -9.37
CA ASN A 264 -36.51 -0.07 -8.50
C ASN A 264 -36.57 -1.25 -7.52
N SER A 265 -35.42 -1.79 -7.10
CA SER A 265 -35.36 -2.92 -6.17
C SER A 265 -36.12 -2.60 -4.87
N THR A 266 -37.01 -3.50 -4.46
CA THR A 266 -37.70 -3.48 -3.17
C THR A 266 -37.01 -4.35 -2.12
N VAL A 267 -35.95 -5.06 -2.50
CA VAL A 267 -35.20 -6.00 -1.65
C VAL A 267 -33.85 -5.41 -1.24
N ARG A 268 -33.19 -4.64 -2.12
CA ARG A 268 -31.91 -3.99 -1.83
C ARG A 268 -32.09 -2.94 -0.72
N SER A 269 -31.27 -3.03 0.32
CA SER A 269 -31.24 -2.06 1.42
C SER A 269 -30.70 -0.68 0.98
N ALA A 270 -30.95 0.34 1.81
CA ALA A 270 -30.37 1.66 1.61
C ALA A 270 -28.84 1.61 1.64
N GLU A 271 -28.25 0.89 2.60
CA GLU A 271 -26.80 0.71 2.71
C GLU A 271 -26.19 0.07 1.44
N GLN A 272 -26.82 -0.97 0.88
CA GLN A 272 -26.37 -1.57 -0.38
C GLN A 272 -26.46 -0.60 -1.57
N THR A 273 -27.43 0.31 -1.55
CA THR A 273 -27.55 1.36 -2.57
C THR A 273 -26.39 2.36 -2.45
N ASP A 274 -26.04 2.76 -1.23
CA ASP A 274 -24.92 3.66 -0.97
C ASP A 274 -23.57 3.00 -1.31
N ILE A 275 -23.39 1.72 -0.97
CA ILE A 275 -22.23 0.91 -1.39
C ILE A 275 -22.10 0.88 -2.92
N ALA A 276 -23.20 0.61 -3.64
CA ALA A 276 -23.19 0.58 -5.11
C ALA A 276 -22.77 1.93 -5.70
N ARG A 277 -23.25 3.04 -5.13
CA ARG A 277 -22.93 4.40 -5.60
C ARG A 277 -21.50 4.79 -5.24
N PHE A 278 -21.04 4.49 -4.03
CA PHE A 278 -19.69 4.80 -3.57
C PHE A 278 -18.62 4.17 -4.48
N TRP A 279 -18.79 2.90 -4.84
CA TRP A 279 -17.88 2.16 -5.72
C TRP A 279 -18.25 2.24 -7.22
N ALA A 280 -19.11 3.19 -7.63
CA ALA A 280 -19.55 3.28 -9.03
C ALA A 280 -18.40 3.66 -9.99
N SER A 281 -17.52 4.57 -9.53
CA SER A 281 -16.24 4.95 -10.14
C SER A 281 -16.33 5.28 -11.64
N GLY A 282 -17.32 6.10 -11.99
CA GLY A 282 -17.60 6.53 -13.36
C GLY A 282 -16.64 7.61 -13.90
N PRO A 283 -16.87 8.10 -15.13
CA PRO A 283 -16.07 9.17 -15.73
C PRO A 283 -16.00 10.41 -14.85
N GLY A 284 -14.79 10.97 -14.66
CA GLY A 284 -14.55 12.12 -13.78
C GLY A 284 -14.12 11.77 -12.35
N THR A 285 -14.02 10.48 -12.03
CA THR A 285 -13.45 9.95 -10.78
C THR A 285 -12.01 9.47 -11.02
N ALA A 286 -11.32 9.04 -9.95
CA ALA A 286 -10.03 8.36 -10.09
C ALA A 286 -10.14 6.98 -10.76
N THR A 287 -11.36 6.49 -11.03
CA THR A 287 -11.68 5.13 -11.50
C THR A 287 -11.27 4.06 -10.46
N PRO A 288 -11.64 2.79 -10.63
CA PRO A 288 -11.30 1.74 -9.65
C PRO A 288 -9.80 1.62 -9.33
N PRO A 289 -8.87 1.58 -10.31
CA PRO A 289 -7.44 1.52 -9.97
C PRO A 289 -6.98 2.77 -9.20
N GLY A 290 -7.48 3.96 -9.56
CA GLY A 290 -7.13 5.19 -8.85
C GLY A 290 -7.67 5.25 -7.42
N GLN A 291 -8.81 4.64 -7.12
CA GLN A 291 -9.30 4.50 -5.73
C GLN A 291 -8.34 3.66 -4.87
N TRP A 292 -7.79 2.57 -5.42
CA TRP A 292 -6.79 1.76 -4.72
C TRP A 292 -5.46 2.51 -4.51
N ASN A 293 -5.10 3.35 -5.47
CA ASN A 293 -3.98 4.27 -5.32
C ASN A 293 -4.24 5.38 -4.28
N MET A 294 -5.48 5.87 -4.14
CA MET A 294 -5.87 6.76 -3.03
C MET A 294 -5.74 6.06 -1.67
N ILE A 295 -6.21 4.81 -1.56
CA ILE A 295 -6.05 3.99 -0.34
C ILE A 295 -4.57 3.86 0.01
N ALA A 296 -3.72 3.52 -0.97
CA ALA A 296 -2.28 3.44 -0.78
C ALA A 296 -1.68 4.76 -0.27
N SER A 297 -2.13 5.89 -0.83
CA SER A 297 -1.71 7.23 -0.37
C SER A 297 -2.11 7.54 1.07
N ILE A 298 -3.32 7.15 1.48
CA ILE A 298 -3.80 7.33 2.85
C ILE A 298 -2.93 6.52 3.81
N ILE A 299 -2.71 5.23 3.51
CA ILE A 299 -1.95 4.33 4.37
C ILE A 299 -0.48 4.76 4.44
N ALA A 300 0.15 5.11 3.31
CA ALA A 300 1.55 5.52 3.31
C ALA A 300 1.81 6.81 4.10
N GLN A 301 0.85 7.75 4.10
CA GLN A 301 0.94 8.96 4.92
C GLN A 301 0.75 8.65 6.41
N ASP A 302 -0.20 7.77 6.75
CA ASP A 302 -0.46 7.33 8.13
C ASP A 302 0.75 6.59 8.72
N GLN A 303 1.36 5.71 7.92
CA GLN A 303 2.57 4.94 8.25
C GLN A 303 3.88 5.72 8.04
N GLN A 304 3.80 7.00 7.65
CA GLN A 304 4.95 7.89 7.46
C GLN A 304 6.07 7.32 6.57
N LEU A 305 5.71 6.67 5.47
CA LEU A 305 6.69 6.08 4.56
C LEU A 305 7.65 7.14 4.00
N SER A 306 8.93 6.78 3.91
CA SER A 306 9.96 7.59 3.25
C SER A 306 9.70 7.71 1.75
N LEU A 307 10.32 8.71 1.10
CA LEU A 307 10.19 8.90 -0.36
C LEU A 307 10.52 7.63 -1.18
N PRO A 308 11.65 6.91 -0.94
CA PRO A 308 11.92 5.65 -1.65
C PRO A 308 10.87 4.56 -1.39
N GLN A 309 10.41 4.41 -0.15
CA GLN A 309 9.37 3.44 0.21
C GLN A 309 8.03 3.76 -0.48
N SER A 310 7.58 5.02 -0.44
CA SER A 310 6.37 5.48 -1.12
C SER A 310 6.47 5.31 -2.64
N ALA A 311 7.59 5.69 -3.25
CA ALA A 311 7.80 5.55 -4.69
C ALA A 311 7.74 4.07 -5.13
N ARG A 312 8.38 3.17 -4.38
CA ARG A 312 8.30 1.73 -4.61
C ARG A 312 6.88 1.19 -4.47
N MET A 313 6.19 1.56 -3.40
CA MET A 313 4.83 1.10 -3.15
C MET A 313 3.89 1.47 -4.30
N TYR A 314 3.91 2.73 -4.76
CA TYR A 314 3.11 3.15 -5.91
C TYR A 314 3.49 2.42 -7.19
N ALA A 315 4.78 2.22 -7.46
CA ALA A 315 5.22 1.52 -8.66
C ALA A 315 4.74 0.05 -8.67
N ILE A 316 4.90 -0.70 -7.57
CA ILE A 316 4.43 -2.09 -7.47
C ILE A 316 2.90 -2.14 -7.63
N LEU A 317 2.18 -1.28 -6.90
CA LEU A 317 0.72 -1.22 -6.96
C LEU A 317 0.25 -0.93 -8.38
N ASP A 318 0.72 0.15 -8.99
CA ASP A 318 0.18 0.62 -10.25
C ASP A 318 0.57 -0.29 -11.42
N MET A 319 1.77 -0.90 -11.42
CA MET A 319 2.14 -1.95 -12.39
C MET A 319 1.19 -3.17 -12.26
N THR A 320 0.89 -3.59 -11.02
CA THR A 320 -0.06 -4.69 -10.77
C THR A 320 -1.46 -4.33 -11.24
N LEU A 321 -1.92 -3.11 -10.97
CA LEU A 321 -3.23 -2.63 -11.41
C LEU A 321 -3.30 -2.50 -12.95
N ALA A 322 -2.22 -2.08 -13.62
CA ALA A 322 -2.17 -2.07 -15.08
C ALA A 322 -2.33 -3.48 -15.66
N ASP A 323 -1.63 -4.47 -15.11
CA ASP A 323 -1.77 -5.87 -15.52
C ASP A 323 -3.14 -6.46 -15.18
N ALA A 324 -3.76 -6.02 -14.08
CA ALA A 324 -5.15 -6.34 -13.77
C ALA A 324 -6.13 -5.82 -14.84
N ALA A 325 -5.88 -4.64 -15.41
CA ALA A 325 -6.65 -4.13 -16.53
C ALA A 325 -6.46 -4.99 -17.79
N ILE A 326 -5.21 -5.30 -18.14
CA ILE A 326 -4.85 -6.11 -19.31
C ILE A 326 -5.55 -7.46 -19.23
N LEU A 327 -5.38 -8.17 -18.10
CA LEU A 327 -6.00 -9.48 -17.90
C LEU A 327 -7.53 -9.42 -17.91
N CYS A 328 -8.12 -8.42 -17.26
CA CYS A 328 -9.57 -8.31 -17.20
C CYS A 328 -10.17 -8.02 -18.58
N TRP A 329 -9.55 -7.13 -19.36
CA TRP A 329 -9.99 -6.85 -20.73
C TRP A 329 -9.77 -8.05 -21.65
N ASN A 330 -8.64 -8.73 -21.53
CA ASN A 330 -8.38 -9.98 -22.23
C ASN A 330 -9.49 -11.01 -21.95
N THR A 331 -9.88 -11.18 -20.67
CA THR A 331 -10.97 -12.08 -20.24
C THR A 331 -12.32 -11.65 -20.85
N LYS A 332 -12.64 -10.36 -20.79
CA LYS A 332 -13.90 -9.79 -21.30
C LYS A 332 -14.12 -10.07 -22.77
N TYR A 333 -13.13 -9.75 -23.59
CA TYR A 333 -13.25 -9.89 -25.03
C TYR A 333 -13.03 -11.34 -25.50
N HIS A 334 -12.40 -12.19 -24.68
CA HIS A 334 -12.31 -13.62 -24.93
C HIS A 334 -13.65 -14.35 -24.75
N TYR A 335 -14.37 -14.08 -23.65
CA TYR A 335 -15.61 -14.78 -23.33
C TYR A 335 -16.88 -14.12 -23.85
N ASP A 336 -16.83 -12.83 -24.22
CA ASP A 336 -17.93 -12.11 -24.86
C ASP A 336 -19.26 -12.17 -24.06
N LEU A 337 -19.21 -12.25 -22.74
CA LEU A 337 -20.42 -12.46 -21.94
C LEU A 337 -21.31 -11.20 -21.84
N TRP A 338 -22.60 -11.37 -22.09
CA TRP A 338 -23.63 -10.33 -21.90
C TRP A 338 -23.72 -9.79 -20.48
N ARG A 339 -24.24 -8.57 -20.39
CA ARG A 339 -24.48 -7.87 -19.11
C ARG A 339 -25.81 -8.29 -18.49
N PRO A 340 -25.98 -8.13 -17.17
CA PRO A 340 -27.23 -8.49 -16.49
C PRO A 340 -28.48 -7.88 -17.13
N VAL A 341 -28.42 -6.61 -17.58
CA VAL A 341 -29.55 -5.97 -18.25
C VAL A 341 -30.02 -6.74 -19.50
N THR A 342 -29.10 -7.21 -20.34
CA THR A 342 -29.44 -7.99 -21.53
C THR A 342 -29.89 -9.40 -21.14
N ALA A 343 -29.19 -10.02 -20.19
CA ALA A 343 -29.48 -11.38 -19.72
C ALA A 343 -30.87 -11.48 -19.10
N ILE A 344 -31.23 -10.57 -18.20
CA ILE A 344 -32.53 -10.54 -17.52
C ILE A 344 -33.65 -10.19 -18.49
N GLN A 345 -33.45 -9.23 -19.40
CA GLN A 345 -34.46 -8.88 -20.40
C GLN A 345 -34.73 -10.01 -21.40
N LYS A 346 -33.75 -10.89 -21.62
CA LYS A 346 -33.79 -12.00 -22.58
C LYS A 346 -33.65 -13.38 -21.93
N ALA A 347 -34.02 -13.52 -20.66
CA ALA A 347 -33.86 -14.79 -19.94
C ALA A 347 -34.72 -15.91 -20.55
N ASP A 348 -35.76 -15.58 -21.31
CA ASP A 348 -36.54 -16.54 -22.11
C ASP A 348 -35.72 -17.21 -23.25
N SER A 349 -34.54 -16.67 -23.57
CA SER A 349 -33.63 -17.19 -24.60
C SER A 349 -32.42 -17.96 -24.06
N ASP A 350 -32.23 -18.05 -22.75
CA ASP A 350 -31.04 -18.65 -22.13
C ASP A 350 -31.11 -20.18 -21.95
N ALA A 351 -32.27 -20.77 -22.28
CA ALA A 351 -32.59 -22.20 -22.12
C ALA A 351 -32.50 -22.71 -20.68
N ASN A 352 -32.77 -21.86 -19.69
CA ASN A 352 -32.80 -22.18 -18.27
C ASN A 352 -34.22 -22.02 -17.70
N ASP A 353 -34.77 -23.09 -17.12
CA ASP A 353 -36.11 -23.09 -16.54
C ASP A 353 -36.20 -22.39 -15.17
N LYS A 354 -35.05 -21.95 -14.63
CA LYS A 354 -34.93 -21.27 -13.32
C LYS A 354 -34.72 -19.77 -13.43
N THR A 355 -34.67 -19.21 -14.63
CA THR A 355 -34.58 -17.77 -14.87
C THR A 355 -35.93 -17.24 -15.35
N THR A 356 -36.20 -15.95 -15.17
CA THR A 356 -37.46 -15.35 -15.60
C THR A 356 -37.19 -14.00 -16.25
N ALA A 357 -37.66 -13.85 -17.49
CA ALA A 357 -37.43 -12.63 -18.24
C ALA A 357 -38.21 -11.46 -17.66
N ASP A 358 -37.55 -10.30 -17.58
CA ASP A 358 -38.18 -9.02 -17.30
C ASP A 358 -37.68 -7.99 -18.31
N SER A 359 -38.46 -7.78 -19.36
CA SER A 359 -38.12 -6.88 -20.46
C SER A 359 -38.02 -5.40 -20.05
N ALA A 360 -38.58 -5.02 -18.90
CA ALA A 360 -38.54 -3.65 -18.38
C ALA A 360 -37.42 -3.44 -17.35
N TRP A 361 -36.69 -4.51 -16.99
CA TRP A 361 -35.64 -4.44 -15.98
C TRP A 361 -34.51 -3.50 -16.40
N LEU A 362 -34.13 -2.61 -15.49
CA LEU A 362 -32.99 -1.72 -15.64
C LEU A 362 -32.12 -1.77 -14.37
N PRO A 363 -30.79 -1.67 -14.50
CA PRO A 363 -29.88 -1.67 -13.37
C PRO A 363 -29.87 -0.32 -12.63
N LEU A 364 -29.49 -0.34 -11.35
CA LEU A 364 -29.28 0.88 -10.56
C LEU A 364 -28.18 1.76 -11.15
N LEU A 365 -27.06 1.15 -11.56
CA LEU A 365 -25.94 1.86 -12.18
C LEU A 365 -25.99 1.72 -13.69
N THR A 366 -25.59 2.78 -14.40
CA THR A 366 -25.42 2.72 -15.85
C THR A 366 -24.44 1.61 -16.23
N THR A 367 -24.88 0.71 -17.11
CA THR A 367 -24.05 -0.42 -17.55
C THR A 367 -22.90 0.08 -18.44
N PRO A 368 -21.64 -0.25 -18.11
CA PRO A 368 -20.51 0.22 -18.90
C PRO A 368 -20.32 -0.60 -20.19
N PRO A 369 -19.77 0.02 -21.27
CA PRO A 369 -19.85 -0.53 -22.62
C PRO A 369 -18.73 -1.53 -22.95
N PHE A 370 -18.70 -2.63 -22.21
CA PHE A 370 -17.80 -3.75 -22.42
C PHE A 370 -18.39 -5.04 -21.81
N PRO A 371 -17.97 -6.25 -22.25
CA PRO A 371 -18.47 -7.53 -21.72
C PRO A 371 -18.39 -7.67 -20.20
N SER A 372 -19.22 -8.55 -19.64
CA SER A 372 -19.38 -8.69 -18.19
C SER A 372 -18.20 -9.41 -17.54
N TYR A 373 -17.78 -10.56 -18.07
CA TYR A 373 -16.90 -11.48 -17.36
C TYR A 373 -15.41 -11.26 -17.67
N SER A 374 -14.51 -11.08 -16.71
CA SER A 374 -14.72 -10.94 -15.26
C SER A 374 -14.97 -9.47 -14.85
N SER A 375 -15.36 -9.23 -13.59
CA SER A 375 -15.57 -7.87 -13.06
C SER A 375 -14.25 -7.12 -12.88
N GLY A 376 -14.07 -6.01 -13.61
CA GLY A 376 -12.88 -5.17 -13.49
C GLY A 376 -12.71 -4.57 -12.10
N HIS A 377 -13.79 -4.11 -11.45
CA HIS A 377 -13.72 -3.60 -10.08
C HIS A 377 -13.20 -4.68 -9.12
N SER A 378 -13.68 -5.91 -9.27
CA SER A 378 -13.26 -7.04 -8.45
C SER A 378 -11.79 -7.40 -8.69
N THR A 379 -11.34 -7.40 -9.95
CA THR A 379 -9.93 -7.67 -10.30
C THR A 379 -8.99 -6.60 -9.76
N PHE A 380 -9.27 -5.31 -10.01
CA PHE A 380 -8.46 -4.21 -9.46
C PHE A 380 -8.44 -4.24 -7.94
N SER A 381 -9.59 -4.49 -7.31
CA SER A 381 -9.69 -4.41 -5.86
C SER A 381 -9.00 -5.53 -5.13
N ALA A 382 -9.13 -6.76 -5.62
CA ALA A 382 -8.40 -7.87 -5.05
C ALA A 382 -6.88 -7.75 -5.29
N ALA A 383 -6.46 -7.22 -6.45
CA ALA A 383 -5.05 -6.94 -6.72
C ALA A 383 -4.49 -5.85 -5.79
N GLY A 384 -5.20 -4.72 -5.67
CA GLY A 384 -4.80 -3.60 -4.83
C GLY A 384 -4.73 -3.98 -3.35
N ALA A 385 -5.76 -4.66 -2.83
CA ALA A 385 -5.77 -5.14 -1.44
C ALA A 385 -4.60 -6.10 -1.16
N ALA A 386 -4.39 -7.10 -2.01
CA ALA A 386 -3.35 -8.09 -1.80
C ALA A 386 -1.94 -7.51 -1.93
N VAL A 387 -1.70 -6.58 -2.86
CA VAL A 387 -0.39 -5.90 -2.96
C VAL A 387 -0.13 -5.07 -1.71
N LEU A 388 -1.08 -4.25 -1.26
CA LEU A 388 -0.88 -3.42 -0.09
C LEU A 388 -0.69 -4.29 1.17
N ALA A 389 -1.51 -5.32 1.34
CA ALA A 389 -1.35 -6.24 2.47
C ALA A 389 0.02 -6.93 2.46
N GLY A 390 0.52 -7.33 1.29
CA GLY A 390 1.85 -7.91 1.15
C GLY A 390 3.00 -6.94 1.38
N ILE A 391 2.85 -5.67 0.99
CA ILE A 391 3.86 -4.62 1.24
C ILE A 391 3.96 -4.29 2.73
N PHE A 392 2.82 -4.17 3.40
CA PHE A 392 2.76 -3.81 4.83
C PHE A 392 2.83 -5.02 5.77
N GLY A 393 2.88 -6.25 5.24
CA GLY A 393 2.92 -7.48 6.02
C GLY A 393 1.59 -7.82 6.74
N THR A 394 0.53 -7.04 6.54
CA THR A 394 -0.76 -7.24 7.22
C THR A 394 -1.94 -6.78 6.38
N ASP A 395 -3.05 -7.52 6.45
CA ASP A 395 -4.35 -7.12 5.88
C ASP A 395 -5.13 -6.17 6.81
N THR A 396 -4.79 -6.15 8.11
CA THR A 396 -5.52 -5.42 9.15
C THR A 396 -5.01 -3.99 9.24
N ILE A 397 -5.38 -3.17 8.26
CA ILE A 397 -5.05 -1.75 8.20
C ILE A 397 -6.35 -0.96 8.19
N ALA A 398 -6.53 -0.10 9.19
CA ALA A 398 -7.69 0.77 9.27
C ALA A 398 -7.49 2.01 8.39
N PHE A 399 -8.48 2.37 7.58
CA PHE A 399 -8.44 3.59 6.77
C PHE A 399 -9.84 4.11 6.45
N THR A 400 -9.93 5.38 6.06
CA THR A 400 -11.16 6.00 5.58
C THR A 400 -10.96 6.52 4.17
N LEU A 401 -11.70 5.97 3.21
CA LEU A 401 -11.68 6.38 1.82
C LEU A 401 -12.74 7.46 1.56
N PRO A 402 -12.37 8.68 1.13
CA PRO A 402 -13.32 9.70 0.73
C PRO A 402 -14.17 9.28 -0.46
N SER A 403 -15.45 9.63 -0.43
CA SER A 403 -16.34 9.43 -1.58
C SER A 403 -15.99 10.39 -2.71
N GLU A 404 -15.92 9.85 -3.94
CA GLU A 404 -15.82 10.64 -5.17
C GLU A 404 -17.19 10.95 -5.78
N VAL A 405 -18.28 10.55 -5.11
CA VAL A 405 -19.66 10.73 -5.57
C VAL A 405 -20.38 11.73 -4.67
N ASN A 406 -20.89 12.79 -5.29
CA ASN A 406 -21.57 13.87 -4.60
C ASN A 406 -22.81 13.35 -3.84
N GLY A 407 -22.92 13.68 -2.55
CA GLY A 407 -24.02 13.23 -1.70
C GLY A 407 -23.89 11.79 -1.17
N VAL A 408 -22.78 11.11 -1.43
CA VAL A 408 -22.45 9.81 -0.82
C VAL A 408 -21.34 10.01 0.21
N ALA A 409 -21.49 9.44 1.40
CA ALA A 409 -20.52 9.60 2.49
C ALA A 409 -19.23 8.81 2.24
N SER A 410 -18.14 9.27 2.88
CA SER A 410 -16.89 8.50 2.99
C SER A 410 -17.13 7.16 3.69
N ARG A 411 -16.29 6.17 3.41
CA ARG A 411 -16.39 4.83 4.01
C ARG A 411 -15.11 4.45 4.75
N SER A 412 -15.28 3.81 5.91
CA SER A 412 -14.18 3.37 6.76
C SER A 412 -14.10 1.85 6.78
N PHE A 413 -12.88 1.33 6.76
CA PHE A 413 -12.59 -0.11 6.75
C PHE A 413 -11.55 -0.42 7.82
N THR A 414 -11.60 -1.64 8.35
CA THR A 414 -10.61 -2.19 9.29
C THR A 414 -9.60 -3.12 8.61
N SER A 415 -9.84 -3.48 7.36
CA SER A 415 -8.93 -4.30 6.55
C SER A 415 -9.04 -3.97 5.06
N LEU A 416 -7.95 -4.24 4.34
CA LEU A 416 -7.87 -4.08 2.89
C LEU A 416 -8.80 -5.08 2.18
N SER A 417 -8.83 -6.33 2.65
CA SER A 417 -9.69 -7.37 2.11
C SER A 417 -11.18 -7.05 2.25
N ALA A 418 -11.61 -6.44 3.36
CA ALA A 418 -13.00 -6.00 3.54
C ALA A 418 -13.40 -4.93 2.52
N ALA A 419 -12.53 -3.95 2.27
CA ALA A 419 -12.76 -2.93 1.24
C ALA A 419 -12.86 -3.56 -0.16
N ALA A 420 -11.99 -4.52 -0.49
CA ALA A 420 -12.05 -5.23 -1.77
C ALA A 420 -13.30 -6.09 -1.93
N ALA A 421 -13.73 -6.78 -0.87
CA ALA A 421 -14.96 -7.57 -0.87
C ALA A 421 -16.19 -6.69 -1.08
N GLU A 422 -16.26 -5.53 -0.40
CA GLU A 422 -17.34 -4.56 -0.58
C GLU A 422 -17.34 -3.96 -1.99
N ALA A 423 -16.18 -3.56 -2.51
CA ALA A 423 -16.03 -3.07 -3.88
C ALA A 423 -16.51 -4.09 -4.92
N GLY A 424 -16.23 -5.38 -4.71
CA GLY A 424 -16.73 -6.48 -5.55
C GLY A 424 -18.25 -6.64 -5.48
N ARG A 425 -18.82 -6.72 -4.27
CA ARG A 425 -20.27 -6.89 -4.05
C ARG A 425 -21.09 -5.68 -4.50
N SER A 426 -20.51 -4.49 -4.49
CA SER A 426 -21.14 -3.27 -5.02
C SER A 426 -21.64 -3.43 -6.46
N ARG A 427 -21.04 -4.31 -7.25
CA ARG A 427 -21.37 -4.49 -8.67
C ARG A 427 -22.66 -5.28 -8.88
N ILE A 428 -22.98 -6.18 -7.95
CA ILE A 428 -24.23 -6.93 -7.89
C ILE A 428 -25.34 -5.97 -7.43
N PHE A 429 -25.10 -5.21 -6.37
CA PHE A 429 -26.04 -4.18 -5.89
C PHE A 429 -26.33 -3.11 -6.96
N GLY A 430 -25.33 -2.78 -7.78
CA GLY A 430 -25.45 -1.87 -8.91
C GLY A 430 -26.14 -2.45 -10.15
N GLY A 431 -26.36 -3.77 -10.20
CA GLY A 431 -27.05 -4.43 -11.31
C GLY A 431 -26.22 -4.66 -12.58
N ILE A 432 -24.89 -4.64 -12.49
CA ILE A 432 -24.03 -4.57 -13.68
C ILE A 432 -23.02 -5.71 -13.80
N HIS A 433 -22.95 -6.59 -12.80
CA HIS A 433 -22.18 -7.84 -12.83
C HIS A 433 -22.91 -8.95 -12.08
N PHE A 434 -22.60 -10.20 -12.42
CA PHE A 434 -23.00 -11.39 -11.69
C PHE A 434 -22.01 -11.71 -10.56
N GLU A 435 -22.40 -12.53 -9.58
CA GLU A 435 -21.48 -12.93 -8.50
C GLU A 435 -20.32 -13.77 -9.02
N PHE A 436 -20.54 -14.66 -10.00
CA PHE A 436 -19.43 -15.36 -10.66
C PHE A 436 -18.45 -14.42 -11.36
N ASP A 437 -18.88 -13.24 -11.88
CA ASP A 437 -17.96 -12.23 -12.42
C ASP A 437 -17.06 -11.67 -11.33
N ASN A 438 -17.63 -11.46 -10.14
CA ASN A 438 -16.97 -10.93 -8.96
C ASN A 438 -15.93 -11.92 -8.43
N VAL A 439 -16.33 -13.17 -8.18
CA VAL A 439 -15.45 -14.24 -7.67
C VAL A 439 -14.28 -14.49 -8.61
N ALA A 440 -14.53 -14.58 -9.92
CA ALA A 440 -13.48 -14.77 -10.92
C ALA A 440 -12.49 -13.59 -10.94
N GLY A 441 -13.01 -12.35 -10.95
CA GLY A 441 -12.17 -11.16 -10.92
C GLY A 441 -11.30 -11.09 -9.68
N GLN A 442 -11.87 -11.35 -8.50
CA GLN A 442 -11.10 -11.36 -7.26
C GLN A 442 -9.98 -12.42 -7.25
N THR A 443 -10.25 -13.59 -7.82
CA THR A 443 -9.28 -14.69 -7.89
C THR A 443 -8.09 -14.30 -8.77
N SER A 444 -8.35 -13.81 -9.99
CA SER A 444 -7.28 -13.34 -10.87
C SER A 444 -6.50 -12.18 -10.25
N GLY A 445 -7.19 -11.21 -9.62
CA GLY A 445 -6.54 -10.07 -8.96
C GLY A 445 -5.51 -10.49 -7.91
N ARG A 446 -5.86 -11.44 -7.03
CA ARG A 446 -4.93 -12.00 -6.02
C ARG A 446 -3.74 -12.73 -6.67
N GLN A 447 -3.96 -13.47 -7.75
CA GLN A 447 -2.87 -14.17 -8.45
C GLN A 447 -1.84 -13.20 -9.05
N ILE A 448 -2.30 -12.08 -9.64
CA ILE A 448 -1.41 -11.03 -10.16
C ILE A 448 -0.62 -10.40 -9.02
N ALA A 449 -1.28 -10.04 -7.92
CA ALA A 449 -0.62 -9.45 -6.74
C ALA A 449 0.46 -10.38 -6.15
N ASN A 450 0.16 -11.67 -5.99
CA ASN A 450 1.11 -12.65 -5.49
C ASN A 450 2.34 -12.81 -6.41
N LEU A 451 2.16 -12.68 -7.72
CA LEU A 451 3.28 -12.68 -8.66
C LEU A 451 4.09 -11.38 -8.52
N ALA A 452 3.41 -10.23 -8.49
CA ALA A 452 4.04 -8.91 -8.38
C ALA A 452 4.91 -8.79 -7.13
N LEU A 453 4.41 -9.21 -5.96
CA LEU A 453 5.17 -9.16 -4.71
C LEU A 453 6.43 -10.05 -4.73
N LYS A 454 6.43 -11.12 -5.55
CA LYS A 454 7.58 -12.02 -5.69
C LYS A 454 8.63 -11.53 -6.69
N THR A 455 8.24 -10.71 -7.67
CA THR A 455 9.10 -10.39 -8.82
C THR A 455 9.47 -8.92 -8.93
N LEU A 456 8.61 -8.02 -8.47
CA LEU A 456 8.80 -6.59 -8.68
C LEU A 456 9.62 -5.94 -7.58
N LEU A 457 10.66 -5.24 -8.03
CA LEU A 457 11.42 -4.27 -7.27
C LEU A 457 11.81 -4.78 -5.88
N PRO A 458 12.38 -5.99 -5.75
CA PRO A 458 12.72 -6.52 -4.43
C PRO A 458 13.72 -5.59 -3.74
N MET A 459 13.61 -5.51 -2.41
CA MET A 459 14.66 -4.86 -1.62
C MET A 459 16.01 -5.50 -1.93
N GLN A 460 17.01 -4.67 -2.11
CA GLN A 460 18.38 -5.12 -2.27
C GLN A 460 19.05 -5.11 -0.91
N SER A 461 19.66 -6.24 -0.55
CA SER A 461 20.49 -6.30 0.65
C SER A 461 21.55 -5.21 0.60
N ARG A 462 21.65 -4.39 1.65
CA ARG A 462 22.51 -3.21 1.67
C ARG A 462 23.38 -3.22 2.91
N VAL A 463 24.67 -2.95 2.73
CA VAL A 463 25.62 -2.81 3.84
C VAL A 463 26.32 -1.46 3.71
N VAL A 464 26.13 -0.60 4.71
CA VAL A 464 26.70 0.76 4.71
C VAL A 464 27.34 1.05 6.05
N ASN A 465 28.57 1.56 6.04
CA ASN A 465 29.17 2.17 7.22
C ASN A 465 29.06 3.70 7.08
N THR A 466 28.30 4.33 7.96
CA THR A 466 28.17 5.80 8.03
C THR A 466 28.59 6.27 9.41
N ASN A 467 29.67 7.05 9.48
CA ASN A 467 30.17 7.65 10.73
C ASN A 467 30.39 6.64 11.87
N GLY A 468 30.81 5.41 11.56
CA GLY A 468 31.06 4.37 12.56
C GLY A 468 29.89 3.43 12.83
N GLU A 469 28.70 3.73 12.33
CA GLU A 469 27.57 2.81 12.40
C GLU A 469 27.52 1.93 11.15
N LEU A 470 27.69 0.62 11.35
CA LEU A 470 27.54 -0.38 10.31
C LEU A 470 26.07 -0.81 10.25
N ARG A 471 25.35 -0.35 9.23
CA ARG A 471 23.95 -0.71 8.95
C ARG A 471 23.89 -1.81 7.91
N ILE A 472 23.15 -2.88 8.21
CA ILE A 472 22.80 -3.95 7.29
C ILE A 472 21.28 -3.98 7.13
N SER A 473 20.83 -3.96 5.89
CA SER A 473 19.43 -4.19 5.53
C SER A 473 19.35 -5.46 4.69
N GLY A 474 18.43 -6.36 5.02
CA GLY A 474 18.07 -7.53 4.24
C GLY A 474 17.10 -7.18 3.12
N THR A 475 16.36 -8.18 2.67
CA THR A 475 15.42 -8.13 1.56
C THR A 475 14.00 -8.36 2.05
N VAL A 476 13.09 -8.79 1.18
CA VAL A 476 11.70 -9.12 1.55
C VAL A 476 11.45 -10.63 1.57
N GLY A 477 12.49 -11.43 1.38
CA GLY A 477 12.43 -12.88 1.55
C GLY A 477 13.67 -13.37 2.30
N ASP A 478 13.71 -14.67 2.58
CA ASP A 478 14.69 -15.28 3.48
C ASP A 478 16.14 -14.84 3.21
N ASP A 479 16.74 -14.21 4.21
CA ASP A 479 18.11 -13.74 4.21
C ASP A 479 18.98 -14.52 5.20
N THR A 480 20.23 -14.72 4.81
CA THR A 480 21.28 -15.22 5.72
C THR A 480 22.34 -14.14 5.89
N ILE A 481 22.32 -13.46 7.03
CA ILE A 481 23.26 -12.40 7.40
C ILE A 481 24.26 -12.96 8.40
N THR A 482 25.54 -12.97 8.03
CA THR A 482 26.64 -13.42 8.91
C THR A 482 27.66 -12.32 9.07
N ILE A 483 28.00 -12.00 10.31
CA ILE A 483 29.02 -11.00 10.64
C ILE A 483 30.19 -11.69 11.31
N ASP A 484 31.28 -11.80 10.57
CA ASP A 484 32.53 -12.35 11.07
C ASP A 484 33.44 -11.21 11.54
N ALA A 485 34.13 -11.44 12.66
CA ALA A 485 35.09 -10.48 13.18
C ALA A 485 36.42 -11.16 13.54
N SER A 486 37.51 -10.57 13.05
CA SER A 486 38.88 -10.88 13.47
C SER A 486 39.37 -9.83 14.47
N ALA A 487 40.65 -9.92 14.86
CA ALA A 487 41.28 -8.89 15.68
C ALA A 487 41.32 -7.52 14.96
N ALA A 488 41.37 -7.50 13.62
CA ALA A 488 41.58 -6.27 12.85
C ALA A 488 40.39 -5.90 11.95
N THR A 489 39.57 -6.86 11.55
CA THR A 489 38.56 -6.67 10.50
C THR A 489 37.18 -7.15 10.92
N ILE A 490 36.15 -6.50 10.37
CA ILE A 490 34.78 -7.01 10.34
C ILE A 490 34.46 -7.33 8.88
N SER A 491 33.84 -8.48 8.64
CA SER A 491 33.39 -8.94 7.33
C SER A 491 31.90 -9.30 7.43
N VAL A 492 31.10 -8.74 6.52
CA VAL A 492 29.66 -8.98 6.44
C VAL A 492 29.37 -9.81 5.21
N TYR A 493 28.74 -10.95 5.44
CA TYR A 493 28.22 -11.82 4.39
C TYR A 493 26.70 -11.72 4.39
N VAL A 494 26.12 -11.46 3.23
CA VAL A 494 24.67 -11.58 3.01
C VAL A 494 24.45 -12.65 1.96
N ASN A 495 23.63 -13.65 2.27
CA ASN A 495 23.37 -14.81 1.42
C ASN A 495 24.66 -15.47 0.93
N GLN A 496 25.59 -15.69 1.87
CA GLN A 496 26.93 -16.28 1.67
C GLN A 496 27.88 -15.47 0.78
N LYS A 497 27.48 -14.28 0.32
CA LYS A 497 28.31 -13.38 -0.47
C LYS A 497 28.91 -12.31 0.43
N LEU A 498 30.22 -12.09 0.31
CA LEU A 498 30.89 -10.97 0.99
C LEU A 498 30.33 -9.64 0.46
N SER A 499 29.57 -8.94 1.30
CA SER A 499 28.90 -7.69 0.95
C SER A 499 29.68 -6.47 1.44
N TRP A 500 30.47 -6.61 2.50
CA TRP A 500 31.34 -5.55 3.00
C TRP A 500 32.49 -6.12 3.84
N SER A 501 33.63 -5.42 3.86
CA SER A 501 34.69 -5.67 4.83
C SER A 501 35.38 -4.35 5.18
N GLY A 502 35.73 -4.17 6.44
CA GLY A 502 36.41 -2.96 6.90
C GLY A 502 37.20 -3.15 8.19
N GLN A 503 37.93 -2.11 8.59
CA GLN A 503 38.67 -2.09 9.84
C GLN A 503 37.70 -2.13 11.01
N ARG A 504 37.96 -3.01 11.99
CA ARG A 504 37.14 -3.13 13.19
C ARG A 504 37.07 -1.82 13.98
N SER A 505 38.16 -1.06 14.03
CA SER A 505 38.22 0.24 14.70
C SER A 505 37.36 1.34 14.05
N ALA A 506 36.87 1.11 12.83
CA ALA A 506 36.01 2.04 12.11
C ALA A 506 34.51 1.74 12.32
N VAL A 507 34.15 0.83 13.23
CA VAL A 507 32.77 0.47 13.57
C VAL A 507 32.60 0.57 15.08
N SER A 508 31.67 1.43 15.50
CA SER A 508 31.31 1.67 16.90
C SER A 508 29.96 1.06 17.28
N SER A 509 29.10 0.80 16.31
CA SER A 509 27.78 0.19 16.52
C SER A 509 27.36 -0.60 15.28
N LEU A 510 26.46 -1.55 15.51
CA LEU A 510 25.93 -2.45 14.51
C LEU A 510 24.40 -2.36 14.52
N THR A 511 23.80 -2.20 13.34
CA THR A 511 22.35 -2.16 13.16
C THR A 511 22.00 -3.14 12.04
N ILE A 512 21.14 -4.12 12.31
CA ILE A 512 20.68 -5.11 11.34
C ILE A 512 19.16 -5.08 11.30
N ASP A 513 18.60 -4.99 10.10
CA ASP A 513 17.17 -5.11 9.82
C ASP A 513 17.03 -6.09 8.64
N SER A 514 16.64 -7.34 8.88
CA SER A 514 16.58 -8.35 7.81
C SER A 514 15.33 -8.25 6.94
N GLY A 515 14.25 -7.63 7.44
CA GLY A 515 13.08 -7.26 6.64
C GLY A 515 11.94 -8.28 6.76
N ASN A 516 11.50 -8.86 5.65
CA ASN A 516 10.51 -9.93 5.68
C ASN A 516 11.19 -11.23 5.19
N GLY A 517 10.67 -12.39 5.57
CA GLY A 517 11.22 -13.70 5.23
C GLY A 517 11.60 -14.49 6.48
N ASP A 518 11.86 -15.78 6.32
CA ASP A 518 12.38 -16.61 7.42
C ASP A 518 13.91 -16.45 7.50
N ASP A 519 14.37 -15.48 8.28
CA ASP A 519 15.74 -14.99 8.24
C ASP A 519 16.68 -15.74 9.20
N ARG A 520 17.98 -15.66 8.89
CA ARG A 520 19.07 -16.21 9.71
C ARG A 520 20.14 -15.16 9.92
N ILE A 521 20.24 -14.65 11.14
CA ILE A 521 21.22 -13.65 11.54
C ILE A 521 22.21 -14.27 12.53
N SER A 522 23.50 -14.18 12.24
CA SER A 522 24.56 -14.65 13.15
C SER A 522 25.67 -13.62 13.26
N VAL A 523 25.79 -13.01 14.43
CA VAL A 523 26.90 -12.12 14.78
C VAL A 523 28.00 -12.92 15.47
N SER A 524 29.27 -12.67 15.12
CA SER A 524 30.42 -13.35 15.73
C SER A 524 30.52 -13.05 17.23
N THR A 525 30.81 -14.07 18.05
CA THR A 525 31.11 -13.92 19.49
C THR A 525 32.40 -13.15 19.76
N THR A 526 33.25 -12.95 18.75
CA THR A 526 34.45 -12.11 18.90
C THR A 526 34.13 -10.61 18.78
N LEU A 527 32.89 -10.27 18.40
CA LEU A 527 32.38 -8.92 18.28
C LEU A 527 31.63 -8.54 19.56
N ILE A 528 32.20 -7.59 20.29
CA ILE A 528 31.65 -7.05 21.56
C ILE A 528 30.91 -5.73 21.34
N LEU A 529 30.45 -5.49 20.11
CA LEU A 529 29.69 -4.28 19.80
C LEU A 529 28.27 -4.46 20.28
N ASN A 530 27.70 -3.40 20.83
CA ASN A 530 26.27 -3.34 21.08
C ASN A 530 25.55 -3.24 19.72
N SER A 531 24.60 -4.12 19.52
CA SER A 531 23.88 -4.28 18.27
C SER A 531 22.40 -3.97 18.45
N TRP A 532 21.79 -3.36 17.45
CA TRP A 532 20.33 -3.38 17.30
C TRP A 532 19.99 -4.31 16.14
N ILE A 533 19.18 -5.33 16.38
CA ILE A 533 18.89 -6.39 15.42
C ILE A 533 17.37 -6.60 15.34
N SER A 534 16.82 -6.58 14.14
CA SER A 534 15.41 -6.90 13.85
C SER A 534 15.33 -8.01 12.81
N GLY A 535 14.56 -9.05 13.11
CA GLY A 535 14.16 -10.12 12.17
C GLY A 535 13.06 -9.66 11.21
N GLY A 536 12.01 -9.08 11.78
CA GLY A 536 10.92 -8.48 11.04
C GLY A 536 9.74 -9.45 10.88
N ASN A 537 9.30 -9.79 9.68
CA ASN A 537 8.18 -10.73 9.49
C ASN A 537 8.67 -12.08 8.97
N GLY A 538 8.40 -13.18 9.67
CA GLY A 538 8.75 -14.55 9.29
C GLY A 538 9.18 -15.37 10.50
N ASP A 539 9.46 -16.67 10.33
CA ASP A 539 9.98 -17.53 11.41
C ASP A 539 11.52 -17.38 11.49
N ASP A 540 12.02 -16.41 12.28
CA ASP A 540 13.42 -15.98 12.26
C ASP A 540 14.35 -16.75 13.20
N ARG A 541 15.66 -16.70 12.92
CA ARG A 541 16.72 -17.21 13.81
C ARG A 541 17.85 -16.20 13.98
N ILE A 542 17.99 -15.64 15.18
CA ILE A 542 18.90 -14.55 15.48
C ILE A 542 19.87 -14.92 16.61
N TYR A 543 21.16 -14.61 16.42
CA TYR A 543 22.20 -14.71 17.44
C TYR A 543 22.96 -13.38 17.58
N GLY A 544 22.84 -12.73 18.75
CA GLY A 544 23.16 -11.32 19.06
C GLY A 544 24.62 -10.91 18.99
N GLY A 545 25.54 -11.64 19.62
CA GLY A 545 26.95 -11.25 19.65
C GLY A 545 27.58 -11.60 20.98
N SER A 546 28.56 -10.82 21.43
CA SER A 546 29.00 -10.82 22.84
C SER A 546 28.93 -9.40 23.44
N GLY A 547 28.18 -8.50 22.80
CA GLY A 547 27.93 -7.13 23.25
C GLY A 547 26.64 -7.05 24.05
N SER A 548 26.25 -5.85 24.52
CA SER A 548 24.91 -5.65 25.08
C SER A 548 23.97 -5.32 23.93
N ASP A 549 23.24 -6.31 23.46
CA ASP A 549 22.46 -6.27 22.24
C ASP A 549 20.98 -6.00 22.52
N GLU A 550 20.30 -5.40 21.54
CA GLU A 550 18.85 -5.26 21.51
C GLU A 550 18.32 -6.01 20.29
N ILE A 551 17.54 -7.07 20.53
CA ILE A 551 17.09 -8.03 19.53
C ILE A 551 15.55 -8.04 19.49
N HIS A 552 14.99 -7.87 18.30
CA HIS A 552 13.56 -7.91 18.02
C HIS A 552 13.29 -9.04 17.01
N GLY A 553 12.43 -9.99 17.37
CA GLY A 553 11.96 -11.05 16.46
C GLY A 553 11.01 -10.47 15.44
N GLY A 554 9.87 -9.97 15.89
CA GLY A 554 8.89 -9.28 15.07
C GLY A 554 7.59 -10.08 14.97
N SER A 555 7.18 -10.52 13.78
CA SER A 555 6.01 -11.39 13.61
C SER A 555 6.43 -12.76 13.11
N GLY A 556 6.02 -13.84 13.77
CA GLY A 556 6.32 -15.21 13.35
C GLY A 556 6.61 -16.09 14.54
N ARG A 557 7.28 -17.22 14.35
CA ARG A 557 7.79 -18.05 15.46
C ARG A 557 9.30 -18.00 15.46
N ASP A 558 9.81 -17.13 16.32
CA ASP A 558 11.21 -16.74 16.28
C ASP A 558 12.07 -17.53 17.25
N PHE A 559 13.36 -17.64 16.92
CA PHE A 559 14.39 -18.10 17.82
C PHE A 559 15.44 -17.01 18.02
N LEU A 560 15.52 -16.47 19.23
CA LEU A 560 16.35 -15.32 19.56
C LEU A 560 17.35 -15.70 20.66
N CYS A 561 18.65 -15.46 20.44
CA CYS A 561 19.70 -15.76 21.41
C CYS A 561 20.68 -14.59 21.57
N GLY A 562 20.71 -13.97 22.75
CA GLY A 562 21.59 -12.84 23.07
C GLY A 562 23.06 -13.23 23.12
N ARG A 563 23.33 -14.34 23.84
CA ARG A 563 24.64 -14.98 24.11
C ARG A 563 25.37 -14.37 25.29
N ASP A 564 26.33 -13.47 25.11
CA ASP A 564 27.04 -12.85 26.23
C ASP A 564 26.73 -11.35 26.24
N GLY A 565 26.49 -10.77 27.41
CA GLY A 565 26.19 -9.34 27.52
C GLY A 565 24.89 -9.12 28.29
N ASP A 566 24.62 -7.88 28.70
CA ASP A 566 23.32 -7.53 29.28
C ASP A 566 22.37 -7.21 28.12
N ASP A 567 21.61 -8.20 27.67
CA ASP A 567 20.82 -8.11 26.44
C ASP A 567 19.37 -7.68 26.68
N ARG A 568 18.72 -7.16 25.64
CA ARG A 568 17.27 -6.95 25.58
C ARG A 568 16.71 -7.71 24.41
N ILE A 569 15.81 -8.64 24.67
CA ILE A 569 15.26 -9.52 23.64
C ILE A 569 13.73 -9.46 23.68
N PHE A 570 13.14 -9.13 22.54
CA PHE A 570 11.70 -8.99 22.33
C PHE A 570 11.26 -9.98 21.24
N GLY A 571 10.37 -10.94 21.58
CA GLY A 571 9.83 -11.92 20.63
C GLY A 571 8.89 -11.26 19.64
N GLY A 572 7.77 -10.73 20.13
CA GLY A 572 6.83 -9.94 19.34
C GLY A 572 5.50 -10.65 19.18
N LEU A 573 5.07 -10.92 17.95
CA LEU A 573 3.84 -11.63 17.66
C LEU A 573 4.14 -13.08 17.25
N GLY A 574 3.53 -14.04 17.94
CA GLY A 574 3.60 -15.47 17.62
C GLY A 574 4.25 -16.27 18.75
N ASP A 575 4.48 -17.56 18.51
CA ASP A 575 5.00 -18.47 19.56
C ASP A 575 6.53 -18.52 19.50
N ASP A 576 7.20 -17.74 20.34
CA ASP A 576 8.63 -17.47 20.24
C ASP A 576 9.49 -18.26 21.23
N ARG A 577 10.80 -18.33 20.94
CA ARG A 577 11.80 -18.89 21.85
C ARG A 577 12.97 -17.93 22.03
N LEU A 578 13.10 -17.44 23.26
CA LEU A 578 14.12 -16.47 23.67
C LEU A 578 15.15 -17.13 24.59
N ASP A 579 16.43 -16.83 24.38
CA ASP A 579 17.55 -17.27 25.22
C ASP A 579 18.48 -16.09 25.52
N GLY A 580 18.41 -15.56 26.74
CA GLY A 580 19.23 -14.42 27.15
C GLY A 580 20.73 -14.75 27.08
N GLY A 581 21.09 -15.98 27.45
CA GLY A 581 22.48 -16.40 27.50
C GLY A 581 23.11 -16.06 28.86
N THR A 582 24.17 -15.27 28.87
CA THR A 582 24.91 -14.86 30.07
C THR A 582 24.91 -13.35 30.21
N GLY A 583 24.61 -12.85 31.40
CA GLY A 583 24.50 -11.43 31.66
C GLY A 583 23.32 -11.14 32.57
N ARG A 584 22.86 -9.89 32.57
CA ARG A 584 21.57 -9.49 33.12
C ARG A 584 20.66 -9.09 31.98
N ASP A 585 19.83 -10.05 31.58
CA ASP A 585 19.04 -9.91 30.38
C ASP A 585 17.62 -9.39 30.69
N LEU A 586 17.03 -8.68 29.74
CA LEU A 586 15.60 -8.41 29.68
C LEU A 586 15.00 -9.26 28.57
N LEU A 587 14.09 -10.17 28.93
CA LEU A 587 13.41 -11.04 27.98
C LEU A 587 11.91 -10.74 28.00
N ASN A 588 11.35 -10.36 26.85
CA ASN A 588 9.93 -10.10 26.64
C ASN A 588 9.41 -10.99 25.52
N GLY A 589 8.51 -11.93 25.82
CA GLY A 589 7.95 -12.86 24.84
C GLY A 589 7.06 -12.13 23.83
N GLY A 590 6.17 -11.28 24.33
CA GLY A 590 5.21 -10.56 23.52
C GLY A 590 3.85 -11.25 23.56
N ALA A 591 3.23 -11.43 22.39
CA ALA A 591 1.93 -12.06 22.27
C ALA A 591 2.06 -13.44 21.65
N GLY A 592 1.72 -14.49 22.42
CA GLY A 592 1.79 -15.86 21.94
C GLY A 592 2.04 -16.82 23.09
N ARG A 593 2.52 -18.02 22.80
CA ARG A 593 2.98 -18.98 23.82
C ARG A 593 4.49 -19.07 23.77
N ASP A 594 5.16 -18.24 24.56
CA ASP A 594 6.60 -18.08 24.43
C ASP A 594 7.38 -18.96 25.40
N LEU A 595 8.62 -19.27 25.01
CA LEU A 595 9.59 -19.97 25.84
C LEU A 595 10.80 -19.08 26.10
N LEU A 596 10.92 -18.58 27.32
CA LEU A 596 12.01 -17.70 27.74
C LEU A 596 13.02 -18.49 28.58
N VAL A 597 14.27 -18.52 28.12
CA VAL A 597 15.37 -19.20 28.79
C VAL A 597 16.33 -18.15 29.32
N GLY A 598 16.41 -18.02 30.65
CA GLY A 598 17.38 -17.16 31.30
C GLY A 598 18.50 -17.93 31.98
N SER A 599 19.48 -17.16 32.42
CA SER A 599 20.57 -17.57 33.28
C SER A 599 20.11 -17.71 34.75
N ARG A 600 20.98 -18.21 35.63
CA ARG A 600 20.76 -18.13 37.10
C ARG A 600 21.10 -16.75 37.68
N THR A 601 21.55 -15.80 36.85
CA THR A 601 21.84 -14.42 37.25
C THR A 601 20.60 -13.54 37.12
N LEU A 602 20.78 -12.23 37.32
CA LEU A 602 19.74 -11.22 37.61
C LEU A 602 18.95 -10.81 36.35
N ASP A 603 18.31 -11.77 35.68
CA ASP A 603 17.48 -11.53 34.49
C ASP A 603 16.09 -11.01 34.87
N LEU A 604 15.54 -10.16 34.01
CA LEU A 604 14.19 -9.62 34.09
C LEU A 604 13.34 -10.23 32.97
N PHE A 605 12.18 -10.77 33.33
CA PHE A 605 11.23 -11.34 32.39
C PHE A 605 9.96 -10.50 32.36
N GLU A 606 9.57 -10.06 31.18
CA GLU A 606 8.28 -9.40 30.90
C GLU A 606 7.41 -10.39 30.12
N THR A 607 6.49 -11.06 30.83
CA THR A 607 5.71 -12.17 30.28
C THR A 607 4.22 -11.94 30.39
N ASP A 608 3.45 -12.62 29.54
CA ASP A 608 2.02 -12.76 29.71
C ASP A 608 1.64 -14.08 30.43
N ALA A 609 0.35 -14.45 30.43
CA ALA A 609 -0.14 -15.65 31.12
C ALA A 609 0.11 -16.97 30.37
N LEU A 610 0.52 -16.90 29.10
CA LEU A 610 0.73 -18.03 28.20
C LEU A 610 2.20 -18.49 28.17
N ASP A 611 3.11 -17.65 28.64
CA ASP A 611 4.56 -17.87 28.59
C ASP A 611 5.09 -18.91 29.58
N ARG A 612 6.22 -19.50 29.21
CA ARG A 612 7.00 -20.43 30.05
C ARG A 612 8.43 -19.94 30.23
N ILE A 613 8.87 -19.87 31.49
CA ILE A 613 10.26 -19.53 31.85
C ILE A 613 11.04 -20.79 32.23
N LEU A 614 12.25 -20.93 31.69
CA LEU A 614 13.25 -21.91 32.11
C LEU A 614 14.52 -21.21 32.57
N TYR A 615 15.16 -21.76 33.61
CA TYR A 615 16.46 -21.32 34.08
C TYR A 615 17.50 -22.40 33.77
N ARG A 616 18.64 -22.02 33.19
CA ARG A 616 19.77 -22.95 32.95
C ARG A 616 20.49 -23.31 34.24
#